data_AF-A0A5C7PSC1-F1
#
_entry.id   AF-A0A5C7PSC1-F1
#
_cell.length_a   1.000
_cell.length_b   1.000
_cell.length_c   1.000
_cell.angle_alpha   90.00
_cell.angle_beta   90.00
_cell.angle_gamma   90.00
#
_symmetry.space_group_name_H-M   'P 1'
#
loop_
_entity.id
_entity.type
_entity.pdbx_description
1 polymer ?
#
loop_
_entity_poly.entity_id
_entity_poly.type
_entity_poly.pdbx_seq_one_letter_code
_entity_poly.pdbx_strand_id
1 'polypeptide(L)'
;MSNKIARKYLPRFEGPIEGYVTNFLRQHHWKVASSMETDDAIQEARLVFLRCASKYGITDTPQHFMALFKTAWTRHFLDLARLDSDAREVITYGHEAAVREDEDPLNLLDLVPGDLDTAGYLNTLLREAPRDIITILSFFLSSPPALARAAGEAWSGAGRKQQDGNRMLCEVLGFPRGTDVLGKVEAYLKT
;
A
#
# COMPACT_ATOMS: atom_id res chain seq x y z
N MET A 1 18.94 -6.27 -60.15
CA MET A 1 18.95 -6.38 -58.68
C MET A 1 18.37 -5.09 -58.10
N SER A 2 17.12 -5.12 -57.65
CA SER A 2 16.43 -3.94 -57.13
C SER A 2 16.95 -3.63 -55.72
N ASN A 3 17.60 -2.48 -55.57
CA ASN A 3 18.16 -2.01 -54.31
C ASN A 3 16.98 -1.61 -53.41
N LYS A 4 16.46 -2.55 -52.60
CA LYS A 4 15.46 -2.24 -51.58
C LYS A 4 16.13 -1.35 -50.54
N ILE A 5 15.99 -0.03 -50.70
CA ILE A 5 16.29 0.94 -49.66
C ILE A 5 15.44 0.54 -48.45
N ALA A 6 16.07 -0.08 -47.45
CA ALA A 6 15.41 -0.43 -46.20
C ALA A 6 14.87 0.88 -45.61
N ARG A 7 13.54 1.04 -45.61
CA ARG A 7 12.89 2.21 -45.04
C ARG A 7 13.18 2.19 -43.55
N LYS A 8 14.16 2.99 -43.11
CA LYS A 8 14.47 3.19 -41.70
C LYS A 8 13.20 3.69 -41.01
N TYR A 9 12.72 2.94 -40.03
CA TYR A 9 11.54 3.34 -39.27
C TYR A 9 11.92 4.47 -38.31
N LEU A 10 11.22 5.60 -38.41
CA LEU A 10 11.36 6.70 -37.47
C LEU A 10 10.21 6.60 -36.45
N PRO A 11 10.48 6.31 -35.17
CA PRO A 11 9.44 6.18 -34.17
C PRO A 11 8.76 7.52 -33.92
N ARG A 12 7.43 7.50 -33.76
CA ARG A 12 6.61 8.64 -33.31
C ARG A 12 5.80 8.19 -32.10
N PHE A 13 5.65 9.07 -31.12
CA PHE A 13 4.88 8.76 -29.91
C PHE A 13 3.38 8.64 -30.21
N GLU A 14 2.87 9.54 -31.04
CA GLU A 14 1.47 9.56 -31.48
C GLU A 14 1.07 8.25 -32.17
N GLY A 15 -0.18 7.82 -31.95
CA GLY A 15 -0.75 6.63 -32.57
C GLY A 15 -0.55 5.36 -31.71
N PRO A 16 0.06 4.28 -32.21
CA PRO A 16 0.09 3.00 -31.50
C PRO A 16 0.77 3.03 -30.11
N ILE A 17 1.78 3.88 -29.94
CA ILE A 17 2.54 3.99 -28.68
C ILE A 17 1.69 4.72 -27.64
N GLU A 18 1.17 5.91 -27.97
CA GLU A 18 0.25 6.67 -27.13
C GLU A 18 -1.03 5.86 -26.79
N GLY A 19 -1.60 5.16 -27.77
CA GLY A 19 -2.74 4.27 -27.57
C GLY A 19 -2.43 3.10 -26.63
N TYR A 20 -1.19 2.59 -26.63
CA TYR A 20 -0.77 1.61 -25.64
C TYR A 20 -0.61 2.23 -24.25
N VAL A 21 0.03 3.39 -24.13
CA VAL A 21 0.25 4.08 -22.83
C VAL A 21 -1.08 4.41 -22.16
N THR A 22 -2.02 5.00 -22.90
CA THR A 22 -3.36 5.34 -22.38
C THR A 22 -4.13 4.11 -21.90
N ASN A 23 -4.12 3.01 -22.67
CA ASN A 23 -4.73 1.75 -22.25
C ASN A 23 -4.04 1.12 -21.04
N PHE A 24 -2.72 1.20 -20.96
CA PHE A 24 -1.93 0.71 -19.83
C PHE A 24 -2.26 1.51 -18.57
N LEU A 25 -2.27 2.84 -18.65
CA LEU A 25 -2.60 3.72 -17.54
C LEU A 25 -4.03 3.52 -17.06
N ARG A 26 -5.01 3.35 -17.96
CA ARG A 26 -6.38 3.02 -17.56
C ARG A 26 -6.47 1.78 -16.64
N GLN A 27 -5.58 0.81 -16.81
CA GLN A 27 -5.56 -0.43 -16.01
C GLN A 27 -4.68 -0.34 -14.75
N HIS A 28 -3.69 0.55 -14.74
CA HIS A 28 -2.62 0.52 -13.73
C HIS A 28 -2.38 1.86 -13.01
N HIS A 29 -3.03 2.94 -13.43
CA HIS A 29 -2.83 4.29 -12.87
C HIS A 29 -3.04 4.35 -11.37
N TRP A 30 -3.97 3.55 -10.83
CA TRP A 30 -4.23 3.44 -9.39
C TRP A 30 -2.97 3.16 -8.54
N LYS A 31 -1.91 2.60 -9.12
CA LYS A 31 -0.64 2.32 -8.42
C LYS A 31 0.22 3.55 -8.15
N VAL A 32 0.01 4.64 -8.89
CA VAL A 32 0.76 5.90 -8.79
C VAL A 32 -0.14 7.09 -8.55
N ALA A 33 -1.44 6.86 -8.41
CA ALA A 33 -2.46 7.90 -8.36
C ALA A 33 -2.36 8.84 -7.15
N SER A 34 -1.58 8.51 -6.12
CA SER A 34 -1.37 9.43 -4.99
C SER A 34 -0.30 10.48 -5.26
N SER A 35 0.70 10.20 -6.09
CA SER A 35 1.79 11.13 -6.37
C SER A 35 1.69 11.79 -7.73
N MET A 36 0.91 11.23 -8.66
CA MET A 36 0.93 11.65 -10.06
C MET A 36 -0.46 11.55 -10.70
N GLU A 37 -0.83 12.58 -11.45
CA GLU A 37 -2.04 12.58 -12.28
C GLU A 37 -1.82 11.80 -13.58
N THR A 38 -2.91 11.47 -14.28
CA THR A 38 -2.82 10.68 -15.51
C THR A 38 -2.05 11.43 -16.61
N ASP A 39 -2.19 12.75 -16.69
CA ASP A 39 -1.50 13.57 -17.69
C ASP A 39 0.02 13.63 -17.43
N ASP A 40 0.43 13.71 -16.16
CA ASP A 40 1.83 13.62 -15.76
C ASP A 40 2.42 12.24 -16.09
N ALA A 41 1.65 11.17 -15.85
CA ALA A 41 2.06 9.81 -16.21
C ALA A 41 2.25 9.64 -17.73
N ILE A 42 1.44 10.32 -18.54
CA ILE A 42 1.61 10.35 -20.00
C ILE A 42 2.88 11.13 -20.38
N GLN A 43 3.18 12.24 -19.71
CA GLN A 43 4.43 12.98 -19.93
C GLN A 43 5.66 12.15 -19.58
N GLU A 44 5.63 11.42 -18.47
CA GLU A 44 6.69 10.46 -18.11
C GLU A 44 6.89 9.40 -19.20
N ALA A 45 5.79 8.86 -19.76
CA ALA A 45 5.88 7.92 -20.88
C ALA A 45 6.51 8.56 -22.12
N ARG A 46 6.26 9.85 -22.39
CA ARG A 46 6.92 10.60 -23.48
C ARG A 46 8.42 10.74 -23.23
N LEU A 47 8.85 11.00 -21.99
CA LEU A 47 10.27 11.05 -21.63
C LEU A 47 10.96 9.70 -21.85
N VAL A 48 10.33 8.60 -21.44
CA VAL A 48 10.84 7.24 -21.68
C VAL A 48 10.93 6.96 -23.19
N PHE A 49 9.91 7.35 -23.96
CA PHE A 49 9.93 7.24 -25.42
C PHE A 49 11.11 8.00 -26.03
N LEU A 50 11.34 9.25 -25.64
CA LEU A 50 12.46 10.05 -26.15
C LEU A 50 13.82 9.42 -25.80
N ARG A 51 13.96 8.82 -24.62
CA ARG A 51 15.17 8.05 -24.24
C ARG A 51 15.34 6.81 -25.12
N CYS A 52 14.27 6.07 -25.40
CA CYS A 52 14.31 4.93 -26.32
C CYS A 52 14.64 5.38 -27.75
N ALA A 53 14.04 6.46 -28.24
CA ALA A 53 14.23 7.00 -29.58
C ALA A 53 15.64 7.58 -29.78
N SER A 54 16.23 8.23 -28.76
CA SER A 54 17.60 8.74 -28.86
C SER A 54 18.63 7.61 -28.92
N LYS A 55 18.40 6.52 -28.18
CA LYS A 55 19.31 5.37 -28.11
C LYS A 55 19.13 4.35 -29.24
N TYR A 56 17.90 4.15 -29.72
CA TYR A 56 17.53 3.10 -30.69
C TYR A 56 16.79 3.65 -31.92
N GLY A 57 16.98 4.94 -32.24
CA GLY A 57 16.20 5.68 -33.25
C GLY A 57 16.29 5.19 -34.69
N ILE A 58 17.19 4.25 -35.00
CA ILE A 58 17.22 3.54 -36.28
C ILE A 58 16.94 2.07 -35.99
N THR A 59 15.66 1.70 -36.00
CA THR A 59 15.21 0.32 -35.86
C THR A 59 14.65 -0.19 -37.18
N ASP A 60 14.85 -1.48 -37.46
CA ASP A 60 14.44 -2.09 -38.74
C ASP A 60 12.92 -2.24 -38.84
N THR A 61 12.24 -2.46 -37.70
CA THR A 61 10.80 -2.72 -37.66
C THR A 61 10.10 -1.95 -36.53
N PRO A 62 8.88 -1.45 -36.76
CA PRO A 62 8.09 -0.78 -35.73
C PRO A 62 7.76 -1.70 -34.55
N GLN A 63 7.60 -3.01 -34.79
CA GLN A 63 7.33 -4.00 -33.76
C GLN A 63 8.49 -4.13 -32.77
N HIS A 64 9.73 -4.08 -33.27
CA HIS A 64 10.92 -4.13 -32.42
C HIS A 64 10.98 -2.89 -31.52
N PHE A 65 10.84 -1.69 -32.09
CA PHE A 65 10.82 -0.46 -31.29
C PHE A 65 9.70 -0.47 -30.24
N MET A 66 8.50 -0.94 -30.62
CA MET A 66 7.38 -1.06 -29.69
C MET A 66 7.69 -2.02 -28.53
N ALA A 67 8.29 -3.17 -28.79
CA ALA A 67 8.68 -4.12 -27.75
C ALA A 67 9.69 -3.49 -26.76
N LEU A 68 10.71 -2.79 -27.28
CA LEU A 68 11.68 -2.06 -26.46
C LEU A 68 11.01 -1.00 -25.58
N PHE A 69 10.14 -0.19 -26.17
CA PHE A 69 9.40 0.84 -25.45
C PHE A 69 8.52 0.23 -24.36
N LYS A 70 7.73 -0.81 -24.66
CA LYS A 70 6.87 -1.50 -23.68
C LYS A 70 7.67 -1.98 -22.49
N THR A 71 8.81 -2.63 -22.73
CA THR A 71 9.68 -3.14 -21.65
C THR A 71 10.26 -1.99 -20.82
N ALA A 72 10.73 -0.92 -21.46
CA ALA A 72 11.29 0.25 -20.76
C ALA A 72 10.23 0.97 -19.92
N TRP A 73 9.06 1.25 -20.50
CA TRP A 73 7.94 1.90 -19.84
C TRP A 73 7.42 1.09 -18.65
N THR A 74 7.21 -0.22 -18.83
CA THR A 74 6.69 -1.08 -17.76
C THR A 74 7.64 -1.09 -16.55
N ARG A 75 8.96 -1.14 -16.78
CA ARG A 75 9.94 -1.09 -15.70
C ARG A 75 9.94 0.27 -15.00
N HIS A 76 10.00 1.36 -15.76
CA HIS A 76 9.94 2.72 -15.22
C HIS A 76 8.68 2.95 -14.38
N PHE A 77 7.52 2.50 -14.87
CA PHE A 77 6.26 2.63 -14.14
C PHE A 77 6.24 1.80 -12.85
N LEU A 78 6.85 0.61 -12.82
CA LEU A 78 6.99 -0.19 -11.59
C LEU A 78 7.89 0.50 -10.57
N ASP A 79 8.96 1.16 -11.02
CA ASP A 79 9.83 1.94 -10.14
C ASP A 79 9.07 3.14 -9.53
N LEU A 80 8.26 3.85 -10.33
CA LEU A 80 7.37 4.91 -9.83
C LEU A 80 6.35 4.38 -8.83
N ALA A 81 5.69 3.26 -9.12
CA ALA A 81 4.73 2.63 -8.21
C ALA A 81 5.37 2.21 -6.89
N ARG A 82 6.63 1.75 -6.93
CA ARG A 82 7.39 1.42 -5.72
C ARG A 82 7.69 2.68 -4.90
N LEU A 83 8.17 3.75 -5.54
CA LEU A 83 8.44 5.02 -4.85
C LEU A 83 7.17 5.60 -4.22
N ASP A 84 6.03 5.50 -4.91
CA ASP A 84 4.73 5.93 -4.40
C ASP A 84 4.28 5.07 -3.20
N SER A 85 4.52 3.75 -3.25
CA SER A 85 4.23 2.82 -2.16
C SER A 85 5.10 3.11 -0.92
N ASP A 86 6.41 3.30 -1.13
CA ASP A 86 7.36 3.62 -0.05
C ASP A 86 7.01 4.97 0.60
N ALA A 87 6.56 5.96 -0.18
CA ALA A 87 6.12 7.26 0.35
C ALA A 87 4.86 7.16 1.22
N ARG A 88 3.93 6.27 0.89
CA ARG A 88 2.73 6.01 1.73
C ARG A 88 3.08 5.34 3.05
N GLU A 89 4.02 4.40 3.04
CA GLU A 89 4.48 3.69 4.22
C GLU A 89 5.09 4.65 5.26
N VAL A 90 5.87 5.64 4.81
CA VAL A 90 6.48 6.66 5.69
C VAL A 90 5.43 7.52 6.41
N ILE A 91 4.29 7.82 5.79
CA ILE A 91 3.20 8.56 6.45
C ILE A 91 2.60 7.73 7.59
N THR A 92 2.52 6.41 7.43
CA THR A 92 1.97 5.52 8.46
C THR A 92 2.91 5.40 9.67
N TYR A 93 4.23 5.39 9.46
CA TYR A 93 5.21 5.34 10.55
C TYR A 93 5.53 6.70 11.19
N GLY A 94 5.30 7.81 10.48
CA GLY A 94 5.51 9.17 11.01
C GLY A 94 4.53 9.59 12.12
N HIS A 95 3.44 8.84 12.33
CA HIS A 95 2.41 9.17 13.32
C HIS A 95 2.75 8.74 14.75
N GLU A 96 3.76 7.90 14.98
CA GLU A 96 4.26 7.61 16.34
C GLU A 96 5.16 8.74 16.89
N ALA A 97 5.71 9.60 16.02
CA ALA A 97 6.64 10.66 16.40
C ALA A 97 6.01 12.06 16.54
N ALA A 98 4.71 12.20 16.22
CA ALA A 98 4.03 13.50 16.16
C ALA A 98 3.08 13.79 17.34
N VAL A 99 3.18 13.05 18.46
CA VAL A 99 2.57 13.49 19.72
C VAL A 99 3.47 14.59 20.32
N ARG A 100 3.33 15.81 19.80
CA ARG A 100 3.76 17.01 20.53
C ARG A 100 2.71 17.28 21.60
N GLU A 101 3.16 17.50 22.84
CA GLU A 101 2.33 17.55 24.05
C GLU A 101 1.31 18.70 24.13
N ASP A 102 1.25 19.61 23.13
CA ASP A 102 0.54 20.90 23.26
C ASP A 102 -0.53 21.20 22.18
N GLU A 103 -0.84 20.29 21.25
CA GLU A 103 -1.91 20.52 20.26
C GLU A 103 -3.04 19.50 20.41
N ASP A 104 -4.28 20.01 20.31
CA ASP A 104 -5.54 19.24 20.34
C ASP A 104 -5.39 17.93 19.54
N PRO A 105 -5.86 16.78 20.06
CA PRO A 105 -5.75 15.51 19.36
C PRO A 105 -6.50 15.63 18.04
N LEU A 106 -5.75 15.86 16.95
CA LEU A 106 -6.27 15.82 15.60
C LEU A 106 -6.94 14.46 15.43
N ASN A 107 -8.26 14.48 15.25
CA ASN A 107 -9.04 13.28 15.05
C ASN A 107 -8.43 12.52 13.88
N LEU A 108 -7.97 11.30 14.17
CA LEU A 108 -7.40 10.31 13.25
C LEU A 108 -8.23 10.11 11.96
N LEU A 109 -9.50 10.52 11.99
CA LEU A 109 -10.48 10.42 10.91
C LEU A 109 -10.46 11.59 9.91
N ASP A 110 -9.92 12.75 10.28
CA ASP A 110 -9.98 13.97 9.45
C ASP A 110 -8.76 14.16 8.53
N LEU A 111 -7.67 13.42 8.75
CA LEU A 111 -6.38 13.64 8.04
C LEU A 111 -6.11 12.71 6.86
N VAL A 112 -7.02 11.77 6.56
CA VAL A 112 -6.90 10.90 5.38
C VAL A 112 -7.91 11.35 4.32
N PRO A 113 -7.53 12.23 3.38
CA PRO A 113 -8.38 12.56 2.25
C PRO A 113 -8.32 11.39 1.26
N GLY A 114 -9.25 10.46 1.44
CA GLY A 114 -9.45 9.28 0.61
C GLY A 114 -10.41 8.38 1.36
N ASP A 115 -11.48 7.96 0.69
CA ASP A 115 -12.54 7.11 1.22
C ASP A 115 -11.96 5.73 1.56
N LEU A 116 -11.24 5.65 2.67
CA LEU A 116 -10.79 4.43 3.28
C LEU A 116 -12.01 3.87 4.00
N ASP A 117 -12.78 3.09 3.25
CA ASP A 117 -13.79 2.16 3.76
C ASP A 117 -13.16 1.06 4.67
N THR A 118 -11.95 1.29 5.19
CA THR A 118 -11.25 0.52 6.21
C THR A 118 -12.01 0.55 7.53
N ALA A 119 -12.68 1.66 7.85
CA ALA A 119 -13.62 1.70 8.98
C ALA A 119 -14.81 0.75 8.72
N GLY A 120 -15.29 0.67 7.49
CA GLY A 120 -16.34 -0.28 7.09
C GLY A 120 -15.89 -1.74 7.22
N TYR A 121 -14.70 -2.06 6.73
CA TYR A 121 -14.12 -3.41 6.84
C TYR A 121 -13.86 -3.82 8.30
N LEU A 122 -13.25 -2.96 9.11
CA LEU A 122 -13.02 -3.22 10.52
C LEU A 122 -14.35 -3.35 11.28
N ASN A 123 -15.34 -2.49 11.01
CA ASN A 123 -16.66 -2.61 11.61
C ASN A 123 -17.39 -3.89 11.18
N THR A 124 -17.17 -4.37 9.95
CA THR A 124 -17.73 -5.64 9.47
C THR A 124 -17.07 -6.82 10.19
N LEU A 125 -15.74 -6.83 10.29
CA LEU A 125 -14.99 -7.81 11.08
C LEU A 125 -15.44 -7.81 12.55
N LEU A 126 -15.60 -6.63 13.17
CA LEU A 126 -16.08 -6.51 14.55
C LEU A 126 -17.53 -6.99 14.72
N ARG A 127 -18.38 -6.85 13.70
CA ARG A 127 -19.77 -7.35 13.73
C ARG A 127 -19.84 -8.87 13.63
N GLU A 128 -18.93 -9.48 12.87
CA GLU A 128 -18.86 -10.94 12.68
C GLU A 128 -17.98 -11.63 13.74
N ALA A 129 -17.24 -10.85 14.53
CA ALA A 129 -16.34 -11.38 15.54
C ALA A 129 -17.08 -12.14 16.65
N PRO A 130 -16.54 -13.28 17.13
CA PRO A 130 -17.04 -13.95 18.33
C PRO A 130 -17.08 -12.99 19.53
N ARG A 131 -18.07 -13.17 20.42
CA ARG A 131 -18.26 -12.30 21.60
C ARG A 131 -17.00 -12.13 22.45
N ASP A 132 -16.20 -13.18 22.56
CA ASP A 132 -14.91 -13.15 23.27
C ASP A 132 -13.97 -12.10 22.68
N ILE A 133 -13.83 -12.07 21.34
CA ILE A 133 -12.94 -11.15 20.60
C ILE A 133 -13.40 -9.71 20.76
N ILE A 134 -14.71 -9.45 20.65
CA ILE A 134 -15.29 -8.13 20.85
C ILE A 134 -15.03 -7.63 22.27
N THR A 135 -15.17 -8.50 23.27
CA THR A 135 -14.93 -8.13 24.67
C THR A 135 -13.47 -7.75 24.91
N ILE A 136 -12.54 -8.50 24.33
CA ILE A 136 -11.10 -8.23 24.42
C ILE A 136 -10.76 -6.90 23.73
N LEU A 137 -11.21 -6.70 22.50
CA LEU A 137 -10.94 -5.47 21.74
C LEU A 137 -11.59 -4.24 22.39
N SER A 138 -12.83 -4.38 22.88
CA SER A 138 -13.53 -3.35 23.63
C SER A 138 -12.79 -2.99 24.93
N PHE A 139 -12.21 -3.99 25.61
CA PHE A 139 -11.35 -3.74 26.77
C PHE A 139 -10.14 -2.89 26.39
N PHE A 140 -9.43 -3.18 25.30
CA PHE A 140 -8.29 -2.35 24.87
C PHE A 140 -8.69 -0.90 24.56
N LEU A 141 -9.86 -0.70 23.96
CA LEU A 141 -10.36 0.64 23.62
C LEU A 141 -10.87 1.42 24.85
N SER A 142 -11.38 0.72 25.86
CA SER A 142 -12.04 1.32 27.03
C SER A 142 -11.15 1.35 28.28
N SER A 143 -9.97 0.73 28.23
CA SER A 143 -9.13 0.54 29.40
C SER A 143 -8.40 1.81 29.82
N PRO A 144 -8.24 2.05 31.14
CA PRO A 144 -7.32 3.05 31.64
C PRO A 144 -5.91 2.88 31.04
N PRO A 145 -5.18 3.98 30.76
CA PRO A 145 -3.89 3.92 30.05
C PRO A 145 -2.85 2.99 30.71
N ALA A 146 -2.88 2.87 32.03
CA ALA A 146 -1.99 1.97 32.77
C ALA A 146 -2.26 0.49 32.47
N LEU A 147 -3.53 0.09 32.35
CA LEU A 147 -3.92 -1.27 32.04
C LEU A 147 -3.71 -1.59 30.55
N ALA A 148 -3.97 -0.62 29.67
CA ALA A 148 -3.70 -0.75 28.25
C ALA A 148 -2.20 -0.97 27.98
N ARG A 149 -1.31 -0.25 28.68
CA ARG A 149 0.15 -0.44 28.59
C ARG A 149 0.58 -1.82 29.07
N ALA A 150 0.12 -2.25 30.26
CA ALA A 150 0.44 -3.58 30.78
C ALA A 150 -0.04 -4.71 29.84
N ALA A 151 -1.21 -4.54 29.24
CA ALA A 151 -1.75 -5.46 28.24
C ALA A 151 -0.98 -5.41 26.90
N GLY A 152 -0.52 -4.23 26.47
CA GLY A 152 0.33 -4.07 25.29
C GLY A 152 1.73 -4.68 25.46
N GLU A 153 2.32 -4.54 26.65
CA GLU A 153 3.58 -5.19 27.01
C GLU A 153 3.45 -6.71 26.96
N ALA A 154 2.33 -7.26 27.47
CA ALA A 154 2.00 -8.68 27.35
C ALA A 154 1.82 -9.15 25.89
N TRP A 155 1.34 -8.27 25.00
CA TRP A 155 1.14 -8.56 23.58
C TRP A 155 2.43 -8.52 22.75
N SER A 156 3.43 -7.75 23.21
CA SER A 156 4.72 -7.60 22.55
C SER A 156 5.48 -8.93 22.44
N GLY A 157 6.35 -9.08 21.44
CA GLY A 157 7.11 -10.33 21.22
C GLY A 157 7.95 -10.80 22.42
N ALA A 158 8.31 -9.89 23.33
CA ALA A 158 8.96 -10.19 24.60
C ALA A 158 7.98 -10.69 25.67
N GLY A 159 6.79 -10.07 25.75
CA GLY A 159 5.72 -10.45 26.68
C GLY A 159 4.98 -11.74 26.29
N ARG A 160 4.87 -12.06 25.00
CA ARG A 160 4.25 -13.32 24.51
C ARG A 160 4.90 -14.59 25.06
N LYS A 161 6.19 -14.53 25.40
CA LYS A 161 6.94 -15.65 26.01
C LYS A 161 6.68 -15.79 27.51
N GLN A 162 6.12 -14.77 28.16
CA GLN A 162 5.78 -14.80 29.57
C GLN A 162 4.33 -15.26 29.73
N GLN A 163 4.13 -16.38 30.43
CA GLN A 163 2.80 -16.91 30.76
C GLN A 163 1.95 -15.92 31.58
N ASP A 164 2.58 -14.91 32.19
CA ASP A 164 1.92 -13.93 33.06
C ASP A 164 1.01 -12.97 32.31
N GLY A 165 1.33 -12.59 31.06
CA GLY A 165 0.55 -11.62 30.30
C GLY A 165 -0.85 -12.13 29.94
N ASN A 166 -0.93 -13.34 29.39
CA ASN A 166 -2.21 -13.98 29.06
C ASN A 166 -3.01 -14.34 30.34
N ARG A 167 -2.32 -14.70 31.43
CA ARG A 167 -2.95 -14.95 32.72
C ARG A 167 -3.61 -13.69 33.30
N MET A 168 -2.91 -12.56 33.25
CA MET A 168 -3.45 -11.26 33.69
C MET A 168 -4.70 -10.90 32.90
N LEU A 169 -4.67 -11.04 31.57
CA LEU A 169 -5.82 -10.74 30.72
C LEU A 169 -7.00 -11.67 31.00
N CYS A 170 -6.77 -12.97 31.21
CA CYS A 170 -7.83 -13.88 31.62
C CYS A 170 -8.46 -13.47 32.96
N GLU A 171 -7.66 -13.01 33.92
CA GLU A 171 -8.15 -12.58 35.23
C GLU A 171 -8.96 -11.28 35.15
N VAL A 172 -8.48 -10.31 34.38
CA VAL A 172 -9.16 -9.01 34.21
C VAL A 172 -10.45 -9.14 33.39
N LEU A 173 -10.47 -10.01 32.38
CA LEU A 173 -11.62 -10.21 31.51
C LEU A 173 -12.58 -11.31 32.00
N GLY A 174 -12.22 -12.03 33.08
CA GLY A 174 -13.04 -13.10 33.64
C GLY A 174 -13.04 -14.40 32.84
N PHE A 175 -12.05 -14.63 31.98
CA PHE A 175 -11.91 -15.91 31.25
C PHE A 175 -11.30 -17.00 32.14
N PRO A 176 -11.61 -18.29 31.89
CA PRO A 176 -10.98 -19.41 32.59
C PRO A 176 -9.45 -19.37 32.46
N ARG A 177 -8.76 -19.65 33.58
CA ARG A 177 -7.29 -19.74 33.61
C ARG A 177 -6.81 -20.78 32.59
N GLY A 178 -5.88 -20.37 31.73
CA GLY A 178 -5.34 -21.21 30.65
C GLY A 178 -6.00 -21.02 29.27
N THR A 179 -7.02 -20.17 29.16
CA THR A 179 -7.55 -19.76 27.86
C THR A 179 -6.51 -18.89 27.14
N ASP A 180 -6.14 -19.22 25.90
CA ASP A 180 -5.27 -18.39 25.09
C ASP A 180 -6.06 -17.27 24.41
N VAL A 181 -6.26 -16.18 25.14
CA VAL A 181 -7.07 -15.03 24.73
C VAL A 181 -6.38 -14.28 23.59
N LEU A 182 -5.06 -14.13 23.70
CA LEU A 182 -4.21 -13.45 22.72
C LEU A 182 -4.13 -14.24 21.41
N GLY A 183 -3.90 -15.56 21.48
CA GLY A 183 -3.85 -16.42 20.31
C GLY A 183 -5.18 -16.49 19.56
N LYS A 184 -6.32 -16.42 20.27
CA LYS A 184 -7.64 -16.35 19.65
C LYS A 184 -7.83 -15.07 18.80
N VAL A 185 -7.40 -13.91 19.31
CA VAL A 185 -7.48 -12.65 18.56
C VAL A 185 -6.53 -12.66 17.38
N GLU A 186 -5.30 -13.14 17.57
CA GLU A 186 -4.32 -13.24 16.49
C GLU A 186 -4.75 -14.21 15.39
N ALA A 187 -5.34 -15.35 15.74
CA ALA A 187 -5.88 -16.29 14.78
C ALA A 187 -7.04 -15.69 13.97
N TYR A 188 -7.91 -14.91 14.62
CA TYR A 188 -9.05 -14.26 13.97
C TYR A 188 -8.64 -13.12 13.01
N LEU A 189 -7.63 -12.32 13.37
CA LEU A 189 -7.15 -11.21 12.54
C LEU A 189 -6.22 -11.65 11.39
N LYS A 190 -5.74 -12.90 11.41
CA LYS A 190 -4.92 -13.49 10.33
C LYS A 190 -5.74 -14.20 9.25
N THR A 191 -7.01 -14.49 9.50
CA THR A 191 -7.98 -15.01 8.52
C THR A 191 -8.52 -13.88 7.66
#